data_AF-A0A2S4PI69-F1
#
_entry.id   AF-A0A2S4PI69-F1
#
_cell.length_a   1.000
_cell.length_b   1.000
_cell.length_c   1.000
_cell.angle_alpha   90.00
_cell.angle_beta   90.00
_cell.angle_gamma   90.00
#
_symmetry.space_group_name_H-M   'P 1'
#
loop_
_entity.id
_entity.type
_entity.pdbx_description
1 polymer ?
#
loop_
_entity_poly.entity_id
_entity_poly.type
_entity_poly.pdbx_seq_one_letter_code
_entity_poly.pdbx_strand_id
1 'polypeptide(L)'
;MVVTAHLRRFNNTMKGSPPYLLRQAVTSCVLPVVLYGIEAWWPGDRNLAWRRKKLQELKHQCGKQIQLLSKAIHMSLRTILPIYRSTPLPILFREGGLPPTRIMLEEIRLRKALRIQNLDARHPMRKR
;
A
#
# COMPACT_ATOMS: atom_id res chain seq x y z
N MET A 1 -4.72 13.05 -1.45
CA MET A 1 -3.29 13.41 -1.60
C MET A 1 -3.18 14.46 -2.68
N VAL A 2 -2.28 15.42 -2.52
CA VAL A 2 -2.09 16.52 -3.48
C VAL A 2 -1.67 15.99 -4.86
N VAL A 3 -0.71 15.06 -4.90
CA VAL A 3 -0.21 14.43 -6.14
C VAL A 3 -1.32 13.76 -6.95
N THR A 4 -2.19 12.97 -6.32
CA THR A 4 -3.31 12.32 -7.03
C THR A 4 -4.32 13.33 -7.56
N ALA A 5 -4.55 14.44 -6.84
CA ALA A 5 -5.42 15.50 -7.33
C ALA A 5 -4.84 16.19 -8.59
N HIS A 6 -3.52 16.38 -8.65
CA HIS A 6 -2.86 16.91 -9.85
C HIS A 6 -2.96 15.96 -11.04
N LEU A 7 -2.67 14.67 -10.84
CA LEU A 7 -2.80 13.65 -11.90
C LEU A 7 -4.23 13.58 -12.45
N ARG A 8 -5.24 13.75 -11.58
CA ARG A 8 -6.63 13.78 -12.01
C ARG A 8 -6.94 14.91 -13.00
N ARG A 9 -6.25 16.06 -12.90
CA ARG A 9 -6.48 17.19 -13.80
C ARG A 9 -6.08 16.87 -15.25
N PHE A 10 -5.13 15.97 -15.47
CA PHE A 10 -4.75 15.53 -16.82
C PHE A 10 -5.90 14.81 -17.55
N ASN A 11 -6.79 14.14 -16.80
CA ASN A 11 -7.96 13.48 -17.37
C ASN A 11 -9.11 14.42 -17.71
N ASN A 12 -9.08 15.67 -17.24
CA ASN A 12 -10.11 16.67 -17.54
C ASN A 12 -9.84 17.45 -18.84
N THR A 13 -8.90 16.98 -19.67
CA THR A 13 -8.56 17.59 -20.97
C THR A 13 -9.35 16.93 -22.10
N MET A 14 -9.47 17.60 -23.27
CA MET A 14 -10.25 17.08 -24.41
C MET A 14 -9.81 15.69 -24.89
N LYS A 15 -8.52 15.37 -24.74
CA LYS A 15 -7.95 14.05 -24.95
C LYS A 15 -7.24 13.66 -23.66
N GLY A 16 -7.96 12.99 -22.76
CA GLY A 16 -7.42 12.57 -21.46
C GLY A 16 -6.12 11.76 -21.61
N SER A 17 -5.29 11.78 -20.56
CA SER A 17 -4.04 11.02 -20.56
C SER A 17 -4.28 9.51 -20.67
N PRO A 18 -3.41 8.77 -21.39
CA PRO A 18 -3.56 7.33 -21.51
C PRO A 18 -3.34 6.67 -20.14
N PRO A 19 -4.15 5.64 -19.79
CA PRO A 19 -4.17 5.07 -18.44
C PRO A 19 -2.84 4.42 -18.05
N TYR A 20 -2.07 3.88 -19.01
CA TYR A 20 -0.79 3.25 -18.72
C TYR A 20 0.27 4.26 -18.21
N LEU A 21 0.30 5.49 -18.77
CA LEU A 21 1.20 6.55 -18.31
C LEU A 21 0.82 7.04 -16.92
N LEU A 22 -0.49 7.19 -16.67
CA LEU A 22 -0.97 7.56 -15.34
C LEU A 22 -0.66 6.49 -14.31
N ARG A 23 -0.78 5.21 -14.67
CA ARG A 23 -0.37 4.10 -13.80
C ARG A 23 1.11 4.20 -13.47
N GLN A 24 1.96 4.46 -14.46
CA GLN A 24 3.39 4.65 -14.24
C GLN A 24 3.66 5.84 -13.31
N ALA A 25 3.01 6.98 -13.54
CA ALA A 25 3.15 8.18 -12.71
C ALA A 25 2.68 7.95 -11.26
N VAL A 26 1.57 7.22 -11.07
CA VAL A 26 1.10 6.82 -9.73
C VAL A 26 2.11 5.90 -9.05
N THR A 27 2.62 4.90 -9.77
CA THR A 27 3.61 3.95 -9.25
C THR A 27 4.92 4.65 -8.86
N SER A 28 5.38 5.64 -9.63
CA SER A 28 6.62 6.36 -9.34
C SER A 28 6.47 7.45 -8.29
N CYS A 29 5.36 8.19 -8.28
CA CYS A 29 5.23 9.40 -7.46
C CYS A 29 4.34 9.20 -6.23
N VAL A 30 3.30 8.38 -6.32
CA VAL A 30 2.31 8.23 -5.24
C VAL A 30 2.66 7.05 -4.34
N LEU A 31 2.96 5.88 -4.92
CA LEU A 31 3.24 4.68 -4.13
C LEU A 31 4.42 4.87 -3.16
N PRO A 32 5.58 5.47 -3.53
CA PRO A 32 6.67 5.62 -2.58
C PRO A 32 6.31 6.51 -1.39
N VAL A 33 5.49 7.55 -1.62
CA VAL A 33 5.02 8.46 -0.56
C VAL A 33 4.00 7.78 0.35
N VAL A 34 3.04 7.05 -0.24
CA VAL A 34 2.01 6.31 0.50
C VAL A 34 2.64 5.18 1.31
N LEU A 35 3.61 4.48 0.73
CA LEU A 35 4.22 3.29 1.32
C LEU A 35 5.41 3.60 2.23
N TYR A 36 5.74 4.90 2.38
CA TYR A 36 6.85 5.33 3.20
C TYR A 36 6.66 4.91 4.65
N GLY A 37 7.71 4.33 5.24
CA GLY A 37 7.74 3.94 6.64
C GLY A 37 6.88 2.73 7.02
N ILE A 38 6.22 2.05 6.06
CA ILE A 38 5.43 0.83 6.35
C ILE A 38 6.25 -0.21 7.10
N GLU A 39 7.50 -0.42 6.70
CA GLU A 39 8.41 -1.37 7.33
C GLU A 39 8.60 -1.08 8.84
N ALA A 40 8.42 0.16 9.29
CA ALA A 40 8.65 0.54 10.69
C ALA A 40 7.46 0.23 11.60
N TRP A 41 6.23 0.40 11.12
CA TRP A 41 5.02 0.32 11.95
C TRP A 41 4.03 -0.78 11.55
N TRP A 42 4.23 -1.48 10.41
CA TRP A 42 3.39 -2.60 10.00
C TRP A 42 4.00 -3.95 10.40
N PRO A 43 3.55 -4.53 11.52
CA PRO A 43 4.03 -5.84 12.00
C PRO A 43 3.35 -7.05 11.34
N GLY A 44 2.26 -6.84 10.59
CA GLY A 44 1.42 -7.90 10.02
C GLY A 44 -0.01 -7.85 10.55
N ASP A 45 -0.89 -8.65 9.95
CA ASP A 45 -2.31 -8.64 10.34
C ASP A 45 -2.59 -9.19 11.75
N ARG A 46 -1.80 -10.18 12.16
CA ARG A 46 -1.87 -10.80 13.48
C ARG A 46 -0.55 -10.56 14.21
N ASN A 47 -0.62 -10.10 15.45
CA ASN A 47 0.52 -10.15 16.35
C ASN A 47 0.34 -11.22 17.39
N LEU A 48 1.42 -11.94 17.63
CA LEU A 48 1.59 -12.76 18.81
C LEU A 48 2.15 -11.86 19.91
N ALA A 49 1.38 -11.66 20.97
CA ALA A 49 1.81 -10.90 22.13
C ALA A 49 1.72 -11.77 23.38
N TRP A 50 2.74 -11.68 24.23
CA TRP A 50 2.71 -12.30 25.55
C TRP A 50 1.88 -11.46 26.50
N ARG A 51 0.72 -11.99 26.92
CA ARG A 51 -0.16 -11.33 27.89
C ARG A 51 -0.55 -12.32 28.98
N ARG A 52 -0.36 -11.96 30.25
CA ARG A 52 -0.67 -12.80 31.42
C ARG A 52 -0.11 -14.24 31.30
N LYS A 53 1.18 -14.38 30.95
CA LYS A 53 1.86 -15.68 30.77
C LYS A 53 1.23 -16.62 29.72
N LYS A 54 0.43 -16.10 28.79
CA LYS A 54 -0.09 -16.86 27.64
C LYS A 54 0.22 -16.10 26.34
N LEU A 55 0.61 -16.84 25.32
CA LEU A 55 0.72 -16.31 23.96
C LEU A 55 -0.70 -16.05 23.43
N GLN A 56 -1.01 -14.81 23.07
CA GLN A 56 -2.31 -14.44 22.52
C GLN A 56 -2.15 -13.81 21.13
N GLU A 57 -3.00 -14.20 20.20
CA GLU A 57 -3.16 -13.50 18.92
C GLU A 57 -3.96 -12.22 19.15
N LEU A 58 -3.29 -11.08 19.06
CA LEU A 58 -3.90 -9.76 19.10
C LEU A 58 -4.01 -9.20 17.69
N LYS A 59 -5.18 -8.63 17.41
CA LYS A 59 -5.38 -7.81 16.20
C LYS A 59 -4.76 -6.44 16.44
N HIS A 60 -4.01 -5.95 15.46
CA HIS A 60 -3.38 -4.65 15.55
C HIS A 60 -4.36 -3.48 15.56
N GLN A 61 -4.00 -2.45 16.32
CA GLN A 61 -4.72 -1.17 16.32
C GLN A 61 -4.32 -0.24 15.16
N CYS A 62 -3.81 -0.78 14.05
CA CYS A 62 -3.39 -0.02 12.87
C CYS A 62 -4.54 0.27 11.89
N GLY A 63 -5.79 0.04 12.29
CA GLY A 63 -6.95 0.14 11.39
C GLY A 63 -7.11 1.51 10.74
N LYS A 64 -6.86 2.60 11.49
CA LYS A 64 -6.96 3.97 10.98
C LYS A 64 -5.91 4.24 9.89
N GLN A 65 -4.67 3.79 10.09
CA GLN A 65 -3.58 3.95 9.14
C GLN A 65 -3.88 3.19 7.85
N ILE A 66 -4.34 1.93 7.96
CA ILE A 66 -4.71 1.12 6.79
C ILE A 66 -5.89 1.75 6.04
N GLN A 67 -6.86 2.32 6.74
CA GLN A 67 -7.98 3.04 6.11
C GLN A 67 -7.50 4.28 5.34
N LEU A 68 -6.55 5.04 5.89
CA LEU A 68 -5.96 6.18 5.19
C LEU A 68 -5.17 5.76 3.94
N LEU A 69 -4.37 4.70 4.04
CA LEU A 69 -3.64 4.13 2.90
C LEU A 69 -4.57 3.62 1.81
N SER A 70 -5.62 2.86 2.19
CA SER A 70 -6.59 2.34 1.23
C SER A 70 -7.37 3.46 0.55
N LYS A 71 -7.73 4.53 1.27
CA LYS A 71 -8.32 5.73 0.66
C LYS A 71 -7.38 6.35 -0.38
N ALA A 72 -6.08 6.47 -0.08
CA ALA A 72 -5.10 7.01 -1.03
C ALA A 72 -4.96 6.14 -2.29
N ILE A 73 -4.89 4.81 -2.13
CA ILE A 73 -4.80 3.86 -3.25
C ILE A 73 -6.08 3.88 -4.08
N HIS A 74 -7.25 3.86 -3.45
CA HIS A 74 -8.54 3.95 -4.16
C HIS A 74 -8.72 5.26 -4.93
N MET A 75 -8.18 6.38 -4.42
CA MET A 75 -8.12 7.63 -5.17
C MET A 75 -7.22 7.49 -6.38
N SER A 76 -6.04 6.87 -6.21
CA SER A 76 -5.06 6.69 -7.28
C SER A 76 -5.58 5.80 -8.41
N LEU A 77 -6.29 4.72 -8.09
CA LEU A 77 -6.96 3.85 -9.07
C LEU A 77 -7.97 4.61 -9.94
N ARG A 78 -8.76 5.50 -9.30
CA ARG A 78 -9.71 6.37 -10.00
C ARG A 78 -9.06 7.49 -10.79
N THR A 79 -7.78 7.81 -10.53
CA THR A 79 -7.03 8.73 -11.38
C THR A 79 -6.40 8.03 -12.58
N ILE A 80 -6.06 6.75 -12.45
CA ILE A 80 -5.51 5.94 -13.54
C ILE A 80 -6.59 5.67 -14.59
N LEU A 81 -7.78 5.28 -14.14
CA LEU A 81 -8.87 4.85 -15.01
C LEU A 81 -9.97 5.91 -15.07
N PRO A 82 -10.49 6.26 -16.25
CA PRO A 82 -11.66 7.13 -16.40
C PRO A 82 -12.94 6.34 -16.07
N ILE A 83 -13.16 6.08 -14.77
CA ILE A 83 -14.23 5.19 -14.28
C ILE A 83 -15.22 5.95 -13.39
N TYR A 84 -16.49 5.53 -13.45
CA TYR A 84 -17.56 6.08 -12.63
C TYR A 84 -17.33 5.89 -11.13
N ARG A 85 -17.90 6.80 -10.32
CA ARG A 85 -17.82 6.72 -8.85
C ARG A 85 -18.41 5.42 -8.30
N SER A 86 -19.47 4.91 -8.95
CA SER A 86 -20.23 3.71 -8.58
C SER A 86 -19.54 2.39 -8.90
N THR A 87 -18.46 2.40 -9.67
CA THR A 87 -17.80 1.16 -10.08
C THR A 87 -17.26 0.40 -8.87
N PRO A 88 -17.51 -0.91 -8.77
CA PRO A 88 -17.12 -1.70 -7.61
C PRO A 88 -15.60 -1.83 -7.53
N LEU A 89 -15.07 -1.88 -6.30
CA LEU A 89 -13.64 -1.91 -6.02
C LEU A 89 -12.88 -3.07 -6.68
N PRO A 90 -13.40 -4.31 -6.77
CA PRO A 90 -12.68 -5.43 -7.40
C PRO A 90 -12.33 -5.15 -8.87
N ILE A 91 -13.25 -4.50 -9.61
CA ILE A 91 -13.03 -4.12 -11.01
C ILE A 91 -11.94 -3.04 -11.10
N LEU A 92 -11.99 -2.05 -10.21
CA LEU A 92 -10.95 -1.00 -10.12
C LEU A 92 -9.55 -1.58 -9.90
N PHE A 93 -9.40 -2.55 -9.00
CA PHE A 93 -8.09 -3.20 -8.77
C PHE A 93 -7.63 -4.01 -9.98
N ARG A 94 -8.54 -4.76 -10.60
CA ARG A 94 -8.24 -5.58 -11.79
C ARG A 94 -7.75 -4.73 -12.95
N GLU A 95 -8.48 -3.66 -13.28
CA GLU A 95 -8.18 -2.80 -14.42
C GLU A 95 -7.04 -1.81 -14.12
N GLY A 96 -6.89 -1.39 -12.86
CA GLY A 96 -5.93 -0.35 -12.49
C GLY A 96 -4.50 -0.86 -12.38
N GLY A 97 -4.32 -2.18 -12.33
CA GLY A 97 -3.01 -2.83 -12.22
C GLY A 97 -2.27 -2.50 -10.92
N LEU A 98 -2.99 -2.08 -9.88
CA LEU A 98 -2.43 -1.93 -8.53
C LEU A 98 -3.03 -3.00 -7.61
N PRO A 99 -2.22 -3.66 -6.77
CA PRO A 99 -2.75 -4.58 -5.78
C PRO A 99 -3.53 -3.84 -4.66
N PRO A 100 -4.47 -4.53 -3.99
CA PRO A 100 -5.08 -4.05 -2.75
C PRO A 100 -4.04 -3.71 -1.68
N THR A 101 -4.33 -2.70 -0.86
CA THR A 101 -3.43 -2.18 0.19
C THR A 101 -2.87 -3.27 1.09
N ARG A 102 -3.68 -4.25 1.49
CA ARG A 102 -3.24 -5.34 2.35
C ARG A 102 -2.18 -6.22 1.69
N ILE A 103 -2.33 -6.49 0.39
CA ILE A 103 -1.38 -7.31 -0.36
C ILE A 103 -0.04 -6.57 -0.47
N MET A 104 -0.08 -5.26 -0.76
CA MET A 104 1.13 -4.41 -0.76
C MET A 104 1.83 -4.42 0.61
N LEU A 105 1.08 -4.32 1.70
CA LEU A 105 1.62 -4.31 3.06
C LEU A 105 2.31 -5.64 3.42
N GLU A 106 1.69 -6.77 3.10
CA GLU A 106 2.31 -8.09 3.32
C GLU A 106 3.53 -8.30 2.41
N GLU A 107 3.49 -7.85 1.16
CA GLU A 107 4.64 -7.94 0.27
C GLU A 107 5.85 -7.15 0.82
N ILE A 108 5.64 -5.93 1.28
CA ILE A 108 6.71 -5.11 1.91
C ILE A 108 7.26 -5.81 3.16
N ARG A 109 6.37 -6.37 3.98
CA ARG A 109 6.76 -7.11 5.18
C ARG A 109 7.63 -8.32 4.84
N LEU A 110 7.24 -9.11 3.83
CA LEU A 110 8.01 -10.28 3.38
C LEU A 110 9.37 -9.86 2.81
N ARG A 111 9.43 -8.82 1.99
CA ARG A 111 10.69 -8.27 1.46
C ARG A 111 11.63 -7.82 2.58
N LYS A 112 11.10 -7.17 3.63
CA LYS A 112 11.87 -6.79 4.83
C LYS A 112 12.40 -8.03 5.56
N ALA A 113 11.56 -9.04 5.76
CA ALA A 113 11.95 -10.27 6.43
C ALA A 113 13.08 -11.00 5.67
N LEU A 114 12.95 -11.12 4.34
CA LEU A 114 14.00 -11.67 3.47
C LEU A 114 15.29 -10.85 3.55
N ARG A 115 15.20 -9.51 3.55
CA ARG A 115 16.36 -8.63 3.72
C ARG A 115 17.07 -8.92 5.05
N ILE A 116 16.33 -9.07 6.15
CA ILE A 116 16.89 -9.37 7.47
C ILE A 116 17.50 -10.77 7.52
N GLN A 117 16.85 -11.76 6.90
CA GLN A 117 17.32 -13.14 6.85
C GLN A 117 18.63 -13.28 6.07
N ASN A 118 18.79 -12.52 4.99
CA ASN A 118 19.98 -12.51 4.15
C ASN A 118 21.16 -11.76 4.79
N LEU A 119 20.97 -11.05 5.91
CA LEU A 119 22.08 -10.42 6.62
C LEU A 119 22.99 -11.48 7.25
N ASP A 120 24.25 -11.11 7.46
CA ASP A 120 25.20 -11.94 8.19
C ASP A 120 24.63 -12.41 9.54
N ALA A 121 24.96 -13.63 9.94
CA ALA A 121 24.52 -14.21 11.21
C ALA A 121 24.93 -13.37 12.42
N ARG A 122 26.03 -12.61 12.32
CA ARG A 122 26.48 -11.71 13.39
C ARG A 122 25.77 -10.36 13.40
N HIS A 123 24.98 -10.02 12.38
CA HIS A 123 24.35 -8.73 12.24
C HIS A 123 23.31 -8.45 13.35
N PRO A 124 23.32 -7.28 14.00
CA PRO A 124 22.46 -6.99 15.16
C PRO A 124 20.96 -7.08 14.85
N MET A 125 20.54 -6.69 13.64
CA MET A 125 19.13 -6.80 13.23
C MET A 125 18.64 -8.24 13.07
N ARG A 126 19.54 -9.21 12.90
CA ARG A 126 19.19 -10.64 12.79
C ARG A 126 19.14 -11.34 14.15
N LYS A 127 19.85 -10.81 15.15
CA LYS A 127 19.90 -11.35 16.52
C LYS A 127 18.75 -10.87 17.44
N ARG A 128 17.88 -9.99 16.94
CA ARG A 128 16.77 -9.41 17.70
C ARG A 128 15.60 -10.36 17.87
#